data_AF-A0A6B9ZPE3-F1
#
_entry.id   AF-A0A6B9ZPE3-F1
#
_cell.length_a   1.000
_cell.length_b   1.000
_cell.length_c   1.000
_cell.angle_alpha   90.00
_cell.angle_beta   90.00
_cell.angle_gamma   90.00
#
_symmetry.space_group_name_H-M   'P 1'
#
loop_
_entity.id
_entity.type
_entity.pdbx_description
1 polymer ?
#
loop_
_entity_poly.entity_id
_entity_poly.type
_entity_poly.pdbx_seq_one_letter_code
_entity_poly.pdbx_strand_id
1 'polypeptide(L)'
;MMTRQITVSYNDQHYMYDVAFERLQHATVYHVKPLDKSAVRFPDHFDIIKDDDSEQPQFETKELNEEGRAIADVIWQQISLFPPQFKGGKA
;
A
#
# COMPACT_ATOMS: atom_id res chain seq x y z
N MET A 1 11.58 11.07 -2.91
CA MET A 1 10.93 9.80 -2.58
C MET A 1 11.00 9.62 -1.07
N MET A 2 9.88 9.56 -0.37
CA MET A 2 9.85 9.21 1.06
C MET A 2 9.38 7.77 1.18
N THR A 3 10.13 6.96 1.92
CA THR A 3 9.78 5.57 2.22
C THR A 3 9.38 5.46 3.69
N ARG A 4 8.32 4.72 3.97
CA ARG A 4 7.84 4.41 5.31
C ARG A 4 7.62 2.93 5.48
N GLN A 5 7.95 2.43 6.66
CA GLN A 5 7.65 1.06 7.04
C GLN A 5 6.28 0.98 7.67
N ILE A 6 5.52 -0.04 7.27
CA ILE A 6 4.24 -0.38 7.87
C ILE A 6 4.27 -1.82 8.36
N THR A 7 3.58 -2.05 9.47
CA THR A 7 3.39 -3.40 10.02
C THR A 7 1.92 -3.76 9.87
N VAL A 8 1.65 -4.82 9.12
CA VAL A 8 0.32 -5.36 8.89
C VAL A 8 0.16 -6.59 9.77
N SER A 9 -0.83 -6.56 10.65
CA SER A 9 -1.19 -7.73 11.47
C SER A 9 -2.33 -8.47 10.80
N TYR A 10 -2.14 -9.74 10.44
CA TYR A 10 -3.16 -10.59 9.83
C TYR A 10 -2.97 -12.04 10.30
N ASN A 11 -4.04 -12.69 10.76
CA ASN A 11 -4.03 -14.07 11.30
C ASN A 11 -2.91 -14.34 12.32
N ASP A 12 -2.77 -13.48 13.32
CA ASP A 12 -1.72 -13.54 14.37
C ASP A 12 -0.27 -13.46 13.84
N GLN A 13 -0.08 -13.12 12.57
CA GLN A 13 1.21 -12.87 11.95
C GLN A 13 1.40 -11.37 11.69
N HIS A 14 2.65 -10.93 11.79
CA HIS A 14 3.04 -9.56 11.49
C HIS A 14 3.89 -9.53 10.23
N TYR A 15 3.40 -8.79 9.25
CA TYR A 15 4.05 -8.60 7.96
C TYR A 15 4.57 -7.17 7.87
N MET A 16 5.84 -7.02 7.49
CA MET A 16 6.45 -5.70 7.32
C MET A 16 6.53 -5.36 5.85
N TYR A 17 6.11 -4.14 5.50
CA TYR A 17 6.19 -3.61 4.15
C TYR A 17 6.88 -2.24 4.15
N ASP A 18 7.77 -2.04 3.18
CA ASP A 18 8.23 -0.72 2.77
C ASP A 18 7.20 -0.12 1.81
N VAL A 19 6.76 1.10 2.10
CA VAL A 19 5.88 1.88 1.25
C VAL A 19 6.61 3.16 0.86
N ALA A 20 6.98 3.25 -0.41
CA ALA A 20 7.40 4.51 -1.01
C ALA A 20 6.21 5.14 -1.72
N PHE A 21 6.18 6.46 -1.85
CA PHE A 21 5.17 7.10 -2.70
C PHE A 21 5.78 8.10 -3.67
N GLU A 22 5.13 8.19 -4.83
CA GLU A 22 5.37 9.15 -5.88
C GLU A 22 4.07 9.92 -6.15
N ARG A 23 4.16 11.24 -6.24
CA ARG A 23 3.03 12.08 -6.58
C ARG A 23 3.09 12.44 -8.05
N LEU A 24 2.08 11.99 -8.79
CA LEU A 24 1.84 12.34 -10.18
C LEU A 24 0.95 13.58 -10.27
N GLN A 25 0.67 14.04 -11.48
CA GLN A 25 -0.13 15.24 -11.73
C GLN A 25 -1.58 15.13 -11.22
N HIS A 26 -2.15 13.92 -11.21
CA HIS A 26 -3.56 13.65 -10.86
C HIS A 26 -3.75 12.42 -9.96
N ALA A 27 -2.65 11.86 -9.46
CA ALA A 27 -2.69 10.64 -8.66
C ALA A 27 -1.49 10.56 -7.73
N THR A 28 -1.60 9.76 -6.67
CA THR A 28 -0.49 9.32 -5.84
C THR A 28 -0.30 7.82 -6.04
N VAL A 29 0.91 7.40 -6.40
CA VAL A 29 1.28 5.99 -6.52
C VAL A 29 2.05 5.61 -5.27
N TYR A 30 1.60 4.56 -4.59
CA TYR A 30 2.29 3.96 -3.46
C TYR A 30 2.91 2.65 -3.91
N HIS A 31 4.23 2.60 -3.93
CA HIS A 31 5.01 1.40 -4.22
C HIS A 31 5.21 0.64 -2.92
N VAL A 32 4.59 -0.53 -2.82
CA VAL A 32 4.62 -1.41 -1.67
C VAL A 32 5.56 -2.58 -1.97
N LYS A 33 6.47 -2.85 -1.03
CA LYS A 33 7.43 -3.96 -1.11
C LYS A 33 7.47 -4.72 0.21
N PRO A 34 7.36 -6.05 0.21
CA PRO A 34 7.57 -6.84 1.42
C PRO A 34 9.04 -6.75 1.86
N LEU A 35 9.29 -6.56 3.17
CA LEU A 35 10.64 -6.46 3.75
C LEU A 35 11.30 -7.82 4.00
N ASP A 36 10.51 -8.87 4.13
CA ASP A 36 10.99 -10.24 4.29
C ASP A 36 10.29 -11.13 3.24
N LYS A 37 10.83 -12.32 2.99
CA LYS A 37 10.15 -13.39 2.25
C LYS A 37 9.00 -13.92 3.12
N SER A 38 7.97 -13.09 3.23
CA SER A 38 6.68 -13.42 3.82
C SER A 38 6.16 -14.73 3.22
N ALA A 39 5.57 -15.58 4.07
CA ALA A 39 4.88 -16.78 3.62
C ALA A 39 3.68 -16.47 2.70
N VAL A 40 3.16 -15.24 2.78
CA VAL A 40 2.09 -14.75 1.91
C VAL A 40 2.66 -14.38 0.56
N ARG A 41 2.02 -14.93 -0.48
CA ARG A 41 2.27 -14.58 -1.87
C ARG A 41 1.82 -13.15 -2.13
N PHE A 42 2.75 -12.22 -1.94
CA PHE A 42 2.65 -10.83 -2.32
C PHE A 42 3.66 -10.57 -3.45
N PRO A 43 3.30 -9.83 -4.51
CA PRO A 43 4.24 -9.57 -5.59
C PRO A 43 5.40 -8.70 -5.11
N ASP A 44 6.60 -8.93 -5.66
CA ASP A 44 7.82 -8.16 -5.35
C ASP A 44 7.67 -6.67 -5.70
N HIS A 45 6.73 -6.36 -6.60
CA HIS A 45 6.34 -5.01 -6.98
C HIS A 45 4.82 -4.91 -6.92
N PHE A 46 4.31 -4.12 -5.98
CA PHE A 46 2.89 -3.86 -5.82
C PHE A 46 2.62 -2.37 -5.76
N ASP A 47 1.82 -1.87 -6.68
CA ASP A 47 1.47 -0.45 -6.73
C ASP A 47 0.00 -0.25 -6.34
N ILE A 48 -0.21 0.64 -5.37
CA ILE A 48 -1.53 1.18 -5.04
C ILE A 48 -1.60 2.57 -5.65
N ILE A 49 -2.56 2.78 -6.54
CA ILE A 49 -2.80 4.05 -7.22
C ILE A 49 -4.01 4.70 -6.59
N LYS A 50 -3.84 5.93 -6.11
CA LYS A 50 -4.92 6.75 -5.57
C LYS A 50 -5.05 8.00 -6.42
N ASP A 51 -6.09 8.05 -7.26
CA ASP A 51 -6.43 9.26 -8.00
C ASP A 51 -6.88 10.36 -7.03
N ASP A 52 -6.56 11.61 -7.34
CA ASP A 52 -6.90 12.76 -6.48
C ASP A 52 -8.44 12.93 -6.37
N ASP A 53 -9.19 12.56 -7.40
CA ASP A 53 -10.65 12.71 -7.49
C ASP A 53 -11.46 11.47 -7.03
N SER A 54 -10.79 10.34 -6.79
CA SER A 54 -11.43 9.11 -6.28
C SER A 54 -11.28 9.02 -4.76
N GLU A 55 -12.16 8.37 -4.02
CA GLU A 55 -11.87 8.01 -2.61
C GLU A 55 -11.26 6.61 -2.49
N GLN A 56 -11.43 5.78 -3.51
CA GLN A 56 -10.99 4.39 -3.52
C GLN A 56 -9.65 4.22 -4.25
N PRO A 57 -8.76 3.35 -3.74
CA PRO A 57 -7.51 3.01 -4.41
C PRO A 57 -7.77 2.04 -5.57
N GLN A 58 -6.81 1.95 -6.48
CA GLN A 58 -6.74 0.95 -7.53
C GLN A 58 -5.42 0.20 -7.41
N PHE A 59 -5.45 -1.12 -7.56
CA PHE A 59 -4.24 -1.95 -7.57
C PHE A 59 -4.48 -3.23 -8.37
N GLU A 60 -3.42 -3.81 -8.93
CA GLU A 60 -3.51 -5.07 -9.66
C GLU A 60 -3.77 -6.23 -8.69
N THR A 61 -4.77 -7.05 -9.00
CA THR A 61 -5.20 -8.14 -8.11
C THR A 61 -4.94 -9.53 -8.68
N LYS A 62 -4.50 -9.62 -9.94
CA LYS A 62 -4.25 -10.89 -10.64
C LYS A 62 -3.21 -11.76 -9.96
N GLU A 63 -2.21 -11.15 -9.33
CA GLU A 63 -1.13 -11.87 -8.64
C GLU A 63 -1.40 -12.08 -7.13
N LEU A 64 -2.51 -11.54 -6.62
CA LEU A 64 -2.90 -11.67 -5.22
C LEU A 64 -3.85 -12.86 -5.02
N ASN A 65 -3.52 -13.71 -4.04
CA ASN A 65 -4.47 -14.64 -3.45
C ASN A 65 -5.42 -13.90 -2.48
N GLU A 66 -6.38 -14.61 -1.88
CA GLU A 66 -7.34 -14.01 -0.94
C GLU A 66 -6.68 -13.30 0.24
N GLU A 67 -5.64 -13.91 0.81
CA GLU A 67 -4.84 -13.32 1.88
C GLU A 67 -4.10 -12.06 1.43
N GLY A 68 -3.47 -12.08 0.25
CA GLY A 68 -2.80 -10.93 -0.34
C GLY A 68 -3.76 -9.76 -0.61
N ARG A 69 -5.01 -10.04 -0.99
CA ARG A 69 -6.08 -9.02 -1.12
C ARG A 69 -6.41 -8.40 0.24
N ALA A 70 -6.62 -9.24 1.26
CA ALA A 70 -6.89 -8.75 2.61
C ALA A 70 -5.74 -7.90 3.16
N ILE A 71 -4.49 -8.30 2.91
CA ILE A 71 -3.31 -7.51 3.30
C ILE A 71 -3.24 -6.20 2.52
N ALA A 72 -3.49 -6.20 1.20
CA ALA A 72 -3.54 -4.97 0.40
C ALA A 72 -4.59 -3.97 0.93
N ASP A 73 -5.76 -4.46 1.33
CA ASP A 73 -6.81 -3.64 1.95
C ASP A 73 -6.35 -3.03 3.28
N VAL A 74 -5.68 -3.81 4.15
CA VAL A 74 -5.13 -3.32 5.41
C VAL A 74 -4.00 -2.30 5.17
N ILE A 75 -3.13 -2.54 4.19
CA ILE A 75 -2.09 -1.60 3.78
C ILE A 75 -2.72 -0.27 3.37
N TRP A 76 -3.75 -0.31 2.53
CA TRP A 76 -4.46 0.89 2.11
C TRP A 76 -5.10 1.62 3.30
N GLN A 77 -5.76 0.90 4.20
CA GLN A 77 -6.33 1.50 5.42
C GLN A 77 -5.26 2.23 6.23
N GLN A 78 -4.07 1.65 6.43
CA GLN A 78 -2.98 2.32 7.13
C GLN A 78 -2.45 3.55 6.38
N ILE A 79 -2.25 3.45 5.07
CA ILE A 79 -1.84 4.59 4.22
C ILE A 79 -2.87 5.73 4.34
N SER A 80 -4.16 5.40 4.30
CA SER A 80 -5.25 6.35 4.44
C SER A 80 -5.33 7.02 5.81
N LEU A 81 -4.54 6.59 6.80
CA LEU A 81 -4.43 7.23 8.12
C LEU A 81 -3.18 8.13 8.25
N PHE A 82 -2.27 8.10 7.28
CA PHE A 82 -1.05 8.91 7.32
C PHE A 82 -1.31 10.42 7.24
N PRO A 83 -0.36 11.30 7.57
CA PRO A 83 -0.58 12.74 7.46
C PRO A 83 -1.00 13.16 6.04
N PRO A 84 -1.71 14.29 5.84
CA PRO A 84 -2.21 14.72 4.52
C PRO A 84 -1.13 14.79 3.43
N GLN A 85 0.11 15.15 3.81
CA GLN A 85 1.27 15.13 2.93
C GLN A 85 1.58 13.75 2.30
N PHE A 86 1.11 12.66 2.95
CA PHE A 86 1.18 11.28 2.48
C PHE A 86 -0.12 10.81 1.85
N LYS A 87 -1.30 11.36 2.22
CA LYS A 87 -2.60 10.97 1.64
C LYS A 87 -2.93 11.63 0.30
N GLY A 88 -2.13 12.60 -0.14
CA GLY A 88 -2.47 13.45 -1.28
C GLY A 88 -3.20 14.75 -0.92
N GLY A 89 -3.38 15.08 0.36
CA GLY A 89 -3.97 16.36 0.77
C GLY A 89 -3.00 17.53 0.57
N LYS A 90 -3.47 18.65 -0.02
CA LYS A 90 -2.74 19.92 0.11
C LYS A 90 -2.74 20.32 1.59
N ALA A 91 -1.56 20.67 2.11
CA ALA A 91 -1.41 21.28 3.43
C ALA A 91 -2.14 22.63 3.50
#